data_AF-M1EIJ0-F1
#
_entry.id   AF-M1EIJ0-F1
#
_cell.length_a   1.000
_cell.length_b   1.000
_cell.length_c   1.000
_cell.angle_alpha   90.00
_cell.angle_beta   90.00
_cell.angle_gamma   90.00
#
_symmetry.space_group_name_H-M   'P 1'
#
loop_
_entity.id
_entity.type
_entity.pdbx_description
1 polymer ?
#
loop_
_entity_poly.entity_id
_entity_poly.type
_entity_poly.pdbx_seq_one_letter_code
_entity_poly.pdbx_strand_id
1 'polypeptide(L)'
;TEEKKPLSPRTLPRKPYKVLLATLTSLHQQLDQTYTGPEEEASLEFLLTDYEAVCGRRARLEREVQGAFLRFMACLLKGYRDFLRPLTQAPSEGARDVDNLFFLQGFLRSRERSSHKLYCQLLRTQMFSQFIEECSFGSARHAALEFFDSCVDKVHPEQEKPEPTPLVELEELSGSELTVFITPPEEPPAPEGGEPPPQYCYDGFPELRPELFESPREQPGALPVPGPARSAPSSPAPRRTKQEMKVAQRTAQKSAAVPELWARCLLGHCYGLWFLCLPAYVRSAPSRVQALHTAYHVLRQMESRKVVLPDEVCYRVLMQLCSHYGQPVLSVRVMLEMRRAGVVPNTITYGYYNKAVLESKWLSGTPGGRLRWAKLRNVVLGAAQFRQPLRERRRRREQ
;
A
#
# COMPACT_ATOMS: atom_id res chain seq x y z
N THR A 1 -36.10 -8.03 19.94
CA THR A 1 -35.69 -8.11 18.51
C THR A 1 -36.22 -6.89 17.82
N GLU A 2 -35.43 -5.82 17.71
CA GLU A 2 -35.84 -4.69 16.86
C GLU A 2 -35.83 -5.16 15.41
N GLU A 3 -37.02 -5.28 14.81
CA GLU A 3 -37.17 -5.39 13.37
C GLU A 3 -36.49 -4.18 12.72
N LYS A 4 -35.27 -4.38 12.21
CA LYS A 4 -34.60 -3.40 11.36
C LYS A 4 -35.45 -3.23 10.11
N LYS A 5 -36.34 -2.23 10.11
CA LYS A 5 -37.07 -1.79 8.91
C LYS A 5 -36.08 -1.71 7.74
N PRO A 6 -36.40 -2.31 6.58
CA PRO A 6 -35.51 -2.30 5.43
C PRO A 6 -35.17 -0.85 5.06
N LEU A 7 -33.90 -0.61 4.74
CA LEU A 7 -33.42 0.69 4.32
C LEU A 7 -34.20 1.15 3.09
N SER A 8 -34.84 2.31 3.19
CA SER A 8 -35.52 2.90 2.03
C SER A 8 -34.47 3.22 0.94
N PRO A 9 -34.75 2.93 -0.35
CA PRO A 9 -33.86 3.30 -1.46
C PRO A 9 -33.47 4.78 -1.47
N ARG A 10 -34.31 5.64 -0.88
CA ARG A 10 -34.06 7.09 -0.72
C ARG A 10 -32.87 7.43 0.20
N THR A 11 -32.41 6.47 1.00
CA THR A 11 -31.29 6.63 1.95
C THR A 11 -29.95 6.17 1.37
N LEU A 12 -29.96 5.55 0.18
CA LEU A 12 -28.76 5.13 -0.52
C LEU A 12 -28.23 6.32 -1.38
N PRO A 13 -26.91 6.42 -1.59
CA PRO A 13 -26.35 7.37 -2.55
C PRO A 13 -26.95 7.15 -3.94
N ARG A 14 -27.73 8.14 -4.42
CA ARG A 14 -28.62 7.98 -5.58
C ARG A 14 -27.89 7.47 -6.82
N LYS A 15 -26.74 8.07 -7.15
CA LYS A 15 -25.96 7.73 -8.35
C LYS A 15 -25.33 6.32 -8.25
N PRO A 16 -24.51 5.98 -7.24
CA PRO A 16 -23.99 4.62 -7.08
C PRO A 16 -25.08 3.55 -7.04
N TYR A 17 -26.21 3.84 -6.38
CA TYR A 17 -27.34 2.93 -6.32
C TYR A 17 -28.00 2.71 -7.68
N LYS A 18 -28.24 3.77 -8.47
CA LYS A 18 -28.82 3.68 -9.80
C LYS A 18 -27.95 2.84 -10.75
N VAL A 19 -26.63 3.03 -10.70
CA VAL A 19 -25.67 2.24 -11.49
C VAL A 19 -25.72 0.77 -11.08
N LEU A 20 -25.65 0.48 -9.77
CA LEU A 20 -25.74 -0.89 -9.27
C LEU A 20 -27.02 -1.58 -9.73
N LEU A 21 -28.17 -0.91 -9.59
CA LEU A 21 -29.47 -1.46 -9.98
C LEU A 21 -29.51 -1.74 -11.49
N ALA A 22 -29.10 -0.78 -12.32
CA ALA A 22 -29.09 -0.95 -13.77
C ALA A 22 -28.20 -2.13 -14.21
N THR A 23 -27.01 -2.25 -13.61
CA THR A 23 -26.10 -3.37 -13.88
C THR A 23 -26.72 -4.71 -13.47
N LEU A 24 -27.26 -4.81 -12.25
CA LEU A 24 -27.89 -6.04 -11.78
C LEU A 24 -29.13 -6.42 -12.59
N THR A 25 -29.94 -5.46 -13.04
CA THR A 25 -31.08 -5.73 -13.93
C THR A 25 -30.62 -6.28 -15.28
N SER A 26 -29.56 -5.71 -15.86
CA SER A 26 -28.98 -6.22 -17.11
C SER A 26 -28.42 -7.64 -16.95
N LEU A 27 -27.71 -7.91 -15.85
CA LEU A 27 -27.16 -9.24 -15.56
C LEU A 27 -28.26 -10.27 -15.31
N HIS A 28 -29.34 -9.86 -14.64
CA HIS A 28 -30.51 -10.72 -14.45
C HIS A 28 -31.18 -11.07 -15.78
N GLN A 29 -31.33 -10.12 -16.70
CA GLN A 29 -31.88 -10.40 -18.04
C GLN A 29 -30.99 -11.36 -18.84
N GLN A 30 -29.67 -11.23 -18.73
CA GLN A 30 -28.73 -12.17 -19.36
C GLN A 30 -28.81 -13.57 -18.77
N LEU A 31 -28.95 -13.69 -17.44
CA LEU A 31 -29.20 -14.95 -16.76
C LEU A 31 -30.52 -15.58 -17.25
N ASP A 32 -31.60 -14.80 -17.28
CA ASP A 32 -32.93 -15.27 -17.67
C ASP A 32 -32.93 -15.82 -19.11
N GLN A 33 -32.30 -15.10 -20.05
CA GLN A 33 -32.09 -15.56 -21.43
C GLN A 33 -31.28 -16.86 -21.53
N THR A 34 -30.35 -17.08 -20.59
CA THR A 34 -29.52 -18.30 -20.58
C THR A 34 -30.32 -19.53 -20.11
N TYR A 35 -31.34 -19.35 -19.28
CA TYR A 35 -32.15 -20.45 -18.72
C TYR A 35 -33.48 -20.69 -19.47
N THR A 36 -33.90 -19.80 -20.36
CA THR A 36 -35.21 -19.85 -21.05
C THR A 36 -35.10 -20.05 -22.58
N GLY A 37 -33.91 -20.34 -23.10
CA GLY A 37 -33.70 -20.63 -24.53
C GLY A 37 -34.45 -21.89 -24.99
N PRO A 38 -34.89 -21.96 -26.27
CA PRO A 38 -35.59 -23.12 -26.81
C PRO A 38 -34.70 -24.37 -26.74
N GLU A 39 -35.24 -25.46 -26.18
CA GLU A 39 -34.60 -26.79 -26.17
C GLU A 39 -34.53 -27.31 -27.62
N GLU A 40 -33.42 -27.08 -28.32
CA GLU A 40 -33.10 -27.82 -29.53
C GLU A 40 -32.42 -29.14 -29.13
N GLU A 41 -32.88 -30.26 -29.70
CA GLU A 41 -32.43 -31.62 -29.40
C GLU A 41 -30.91 -31.76 -29.48
N ALA A 42 -30.25 -31.76 -28.33
CA ALA A 42 -28.81 -31.75 -28.20
C ALA A 42 -28.21 -33.17 -28.19
N SER A 43 -27.29 -33.44 -29.11
CA SER A 43 -26.42 -34.63 -29.06
C SER A 43 -25.48 -34.60 -27.83
N LEU A 44 -24.95 -35.74 -27.39
CA LEU A 44 -24.14 -35.86 -26.16
C LEU A 44 -22.86 -34.99 -26.19
N GLU A 45 -22.26 -34.82 -27.37
CA GLU A 45 -21.05 -34.00 -27.58
C GLU A 45 -21.39 -32.49 -27.61
N PHE A 46 -22.57 -32.14 -28.13
CA PHE A 46 -23.14 -30.80 -28.04
C PHE A 46 -23.49 -30.45 -26.59
N LEU A 47 -24.08 -31.39 -25.82
CA LEU A 47 -24.40 -31.25 -24.40
C LEU A 47 -23.16 -30.97 -23.54
N LEU A 48 -22.03 -31.64 -23.79
CA LEU A 48 -20.80 -31.41 -23.03
C LEU A 48 -20.14 -30.06 -23.37
N THR A 49 -20.12 -29.68 -24.65
CA THR A 49 -19.55 -28.40 -25.11
C THR A 49 -20.41 -27.21 -24.66
N ASP A 50 -21.74 -27.35 -24.71
CA ASP A 50 -22.66 -26.34 -24.17
C ASP A 50 -22.62 -26.30 -22.64
N TYR A 51 -22.40 -27.42 -21.95
CA TYR A 51 -22.27 -27.42 -20.49
C TYR A 51 -21.06 -26.59 -20.04
N GLU A 52 -19.89 -26.76 -20.66
CA GLU A 52 -18.71 -25.95 -20.36
C GLU A 52 -18.94 -24.47 -20.70
N ALA A 53 -19.57 -24.17 -21.84
CA ALA A 53 -19.90 -22.81 -22.23
C ALA A 53 -20.93 -22.15 -21.31
N VAL A 54 -21.91 -22.90 -20.81
CA VAL A 54 -22.93 -22.44 -19.85
C VAL A 54 -22.30 -22.25 -18.46
N CYS A 55 -21.46 -23.17 -18.00
CA CYS A 55 -20.69 -23.02 -16.76
C CYS A 55 -19.74 -21.81 -16.82
N GLY A 56 -19.04 -21.61 -17.94
CA GLY A 56 -18.19 -20.45 -18.18
C GLY A 56 -18.96 -19.13 -18.19
N ARG A 57 -20.13 -19.10 -18.87
CA ARG A 57 -21.05 -17.94 -18.86
C ARG A 57 -21.57 -17.64 -17.46
N ARG A 58 -21.96 -18.66 -16.70
CA ARG A 58 -22.41 -18.51 -15.31
C ARG A 58 -21.30 -17.96 -14.41
N ALA A 59 -20.10 -18.52 -14.48
CA ALA A 59 -18.95 -18.05 -13.70
C ALA A 59 -18.60 -16.59 -14.03
N ARG A 60 -18.71 -16.21 -15.31
CA ARG A 60 -18.56 -14.82 -15.74
C ARG A 60 -19.63 -13.91 -15.14
N LEU A 61 -20.90 -14.29 -15.23
CA LEU A 61 -22.02 -13.51 -14.68
C LEU A 61 -21.90 -13.36 -13.15
N GLU A 62 -21.54 -14.42 -12.43
CA GLU A 62 -21.28 -14.36 -10.98
C GLU A 62 -20.18 -13.35 -10.65
N ARG A 63 -19.10 -13.30 -11.45
CA ARG A 63 -18.01 -12.33 -11.28
C ARG A 63 -18.43 -10.91 -11.65
N GLU A 64 -19.26 -10.71 -12.67
CA GLU A 64 -19.83 -9.40 -13.00
C GLU A 64 -20.74 -8.88 -11.88
N VAL A 65 -21.52 -9.76 -11.24
CA VAL A 65 -22.31 -9.43 -10.03
C VAL A 65 -21.39 -9.02 -8.88
N GLN A 66 -20.34 -9.80 -8.60
CA GLN A 66 -19.34 -9.44 -7.58
C GLN A 66 -18.69 -8.07 -7.88
N GLY A 67 -18.32 -7.83 -9.15
CA GLY A 67 -17.75 -6.56 -9.61
C GLY A 67 -18.70 -5.38 -9.42
N ALA A 68 -20.01 -5.56 -9.65
CA ALA A 68 -21.02 -4.54 -9.44
C ALA A 68 -21.11 -4.13 -7.95
N PHE A 69 -21.17 -5.11 -7.04
CA PHE A 69 -21.17 -4.83 -5.59
C PHE A 69 -19.85 -4.24 -5.11
N LEU A 70 -18.71 -4.73 -5.62
CA LEU A 70 -17.39 -4.17 -5.31
C LEU A 70 -17.31 -2.70 -5.72
N ARG A 71 -17.79 -2.35 -6.92
CA ARG A 71 -17.88 -0.96 -7.40
C ARG A 71 -18.72 -0.10 -6.46
N PHE A 72 -19.88 -0.60 -6.06
CA PHE A 72 -20.76 0.11 -5.14
C PHE A 72 -20.07 0.36 -3.79
N MET A 73 -19.42 -0.65 -3.21
CA MET A 73 -18.68 -0.52 -1.96
C MET A 73 -17.49 0.44 -2.08
N ALA A 74 -16.75 0.40 -3.20
CA ALA A 74 -15.66 1.30 -3.48
C ALA A 74 -16.15 2.77 -3.59
N CYS A 75 -17.32 3.00 -4.18
CA CYS A 75 -17.97 4.31 -4.19
C CYS A 75 -18.38 4.77 -2.78
N LEU A 76 -18.95 3.87 -1.97
CA LEU A 76 -19.36 4.20 -0.59
C LEU A 76 -18.17 4.62 0.28
N LEU A 77 -17.04 3.92 0.14
CA LEU A 77 -15.82 4.13 0.90
C LEU A 77 -14.80 5.04 0.18
N LYS A 78 -15.18 5.74 -0.89
CA LYS A 78 -14.26 6.61 -1.63
C LYS A 78 -13.57 7.62 -0.71
N GLY A 79 -12.24 7.61 -0.67
CA GLY A 79 -11.45 8.53 0.16
C GLY A 79 -11.43 8.19 1.66
N TYR A 80 -11.84 6.97 2.06
CA TYR A 80 -11.84 6.60 3.49
C TYR A 80 -10.44 6.72 4.13
N ARG A 81 -9.35 6.48 3.38
CA ARG A 81 -7.98 6.50 3.88
C ARG A 81 -7.56 7.85 4.48
N ASP A 82 -8.13 8.95 4.00
CA ASP A 82 -7.89 10.29 4.52
C ASP A 82 -8.41 10.47 5.96
N PHE A 83 -9.35 9.61 6.37
CA PHE A 83 -9.96 9.60 7.69
C PHE A 83 -9.34 8.57 8.64
N LEU A 84 -8.39 7.75 8.19
CA LEU A 84 -7.63 6.86 9.07
C LEU A 84 -6.75 7.69 10.02
N ARG A 85 -6.66 7.28 11.28
CA ARG A 85 -5.89 7.93 12.34
C ARG A 85 -4.71 7.03 12.73
N PRO A 86 -3.46 7.49 12.55
CA PRO A 86 -2.30 6.70 12.91
C PRO A 86 -2.07 6.83 14.41
N LEU A 87 -1.63 5.73 15.03
CA LEU A 87 -1.28 5.72 16.44
C LEU A 87 -0.02 6.56 16.67
N THR A 88 -0.17 7.77 17.18
CA THR A 88 0.96 8.71 17.39
C THR A 88 1.64 8.57 18.75
N GLN A 89 1.06 7.76 19.64
CA GLN A 89 1.52 7.55 21.02
C GLN A 89 1.63 6.05 21.32
N ALA A 90 2.24 5.74 22.47
CA ALA A 90 2.30 4.38 22.97
C ALA A 90 0.87 3.80 23.07
N PRO A 91 0.65 2.53 22.69
CA PRO A 91 -0.68 1.94 22.71
C PRO A 91 -1.23 1.91 24.14
N SER A 92 -2.41 2.51 24.34
CA SER A 92 -3.18 2.43 25.60
C SER A 92 -4.29 1.38 25.48
N GLU A 93 -4.92 1.03 26.61
CA GLU A 93 -6.19 0.30 26.58
C GLU A 93 -7.20 1.04 25.66
N GLY A 94 -7.87 0.31 24.76
CA GLY A 94 -8.77 0.89 23.75
C GLY A 94 -8.09 1.46 22.49
N ALA A 95 -6.77 1.36 22.32
CA ALA A 95 -6.10 1.87 21.11
C ALA A 95 -6.57 1.20 19.79
N ARG A 96 -7.24 0.04 19.87
CA ARG A 96 -7.83 -0.67 18.72
C ARG A 96 -9.25 -0.24 18.41
N ASP A 97 -9.87 0.60 19.24
CA ASP A 97 -11.25 1.03 19.03
C ASP A 97 -11.36 1.88 17.76
N VAL A 98 -12.42 1.65 16.99
CA VAL A 98 -12.66 2.33 15.70
C VAL A 98 -12.67 3.85 15.84
N ASP A 99 -13.19 4.37 16.95
CA ASP A 99 -13.21 5.81 17.24
C ASP A 99 -11.79 6.42 17.32
N ASN A 100 -10.81 5.62 17.74
CA ASN A 100 -9.40 6.00 17.83
C ASN A 100 -8.69 5.82 16.48
N LEU A 101 -9.08 4.82 15.69
CA LEU A 101 -8.46 4.48 14.40
C LEU A 101 -9.04 5.22 13.20
N PHE A 102 -10.24 5.78 13.32
CA PHE A 102 -10.93 6.38 12.20
C PHE A 102 -11.74 7.61 12.61
N PHE A 103 -11.62 8.70 11.84
CA PHE A 103 -12.36 9.92 12.08
C PHE A 103 -13.79 9.83 11.53
N LEU A 104 -14.65 9.11 12.26
CA LEU A 104 -16.05 8.85 11.88
C LEU A 104 -16.84 10.11 11.55
N GLN A 105 -16.76 11.15 12.40
CA GLN A 105 -17.51 12.38 12.17
C GLN A 105 -17.05 13.12 10.91
N GLY A 106 -15.75 13.16 10.64
CA GLY A 106 -15.23 13.77 9.41
C GLY A 106 -15.71 13.02 8.18
N PHE A 107 -15.63 11.68 8.22
CA PHE A 107 -16.06 10.85 7.10
C PHE A 107 -17.56 11.03 6.83
N LEU A 108 -18.40 11.04 7.86
CA LEU A 108 -19.83 11.28 7.71
C LEU A 108 -20.12 12.69 7.12
N ARG A 109 -19.40 13.72 7.57
CA ARG A 109 -19.53 15.09 7.03
C ARG A 109 -19.13 15.21 5.56
N SER A 110 -18.26 14.34 5.06
CA SER A 110 -17.88 14.30 3.63
C SER A 110 -18.98 13.76 2.71
N ARG A 111 -20.08 13.22 3.27
CA ARG A 111 -21.17 12.58 2.51
C ARG A 111 -22.42 13.44 2.43
N GLU A 112 -23.20 13.22 1.38
CA GLU A 112 -24.50 13.85 1.20
C GLU A 112 -25.43 13.56 2.37
N ARG A 113 -26.12 14.59 2.88
CA ARG A 113 -27.04 14.48 4.03
C ARG A 113 -28.15 13.45 3.81
N SER A 114 -28.61 13.28 2.57
CA SER A 114 -29.58 12.26 2.14
C SER A 114 -29.16 10.84 2.51
N SER A 115 -27.85 10.57 2.46
CA SER A 115 -27.25 9.24 2.70
C SER A 115 -26.79 9.00 4.13
N HIS A 116 -26.85 10.01 5.02
CA HIS A 116 -26.32 9.91 6.39
C HIS A 116 -26.93 8.77 7.19
N LYS A 117 -28.22 8.44 6.98
CA LYS A 117 -28.86 7.31 7.67
C LYS A 117 -28.19 5.98 7.35
N LEU A 118 -27.82 5.75 6.09
CA LEU A 118 -27.05 4.56 5.67
C LEU A 118 -25.67 4.56 6.35
N TYR A 119 -24.94 5.67 6.26
CA TYR A 119 -23.60 5.76 6.84
C TYR A 119 -23.61 5.56 8.36
N CYS A 120 -24.57 6.14 9.08
CA CYS A 120 -24.73 5.91 10.53
C CYS A 120 -24.96 4.43 10.87
N GLN A 121 -25.62 3.66 10.00
CA GLN A 121 -25.78 2.22 10.20
C GLN A 121 -24.50 1.45 9.81
N LEU A 122 -23.94 1.73 8.63
CA LEU A 122 -22.75 1.08 8.10
C LEU A 122 -21.55 1.22 9.05
N LEU A 123 -21.28 2.45 9.50
CA LEU A 123 -20.12 2.77 10.34
C LEU A 123 -20.20 2.19 11.75
N ARG A 124 -21.37 1.72 12.19
CA ARG A 124 -21.59 1.04 13.47
C ARG A 124 -21.53 -0.49 13.36
N THR A 125 -21.36 -1.03 12.15
CA THR A 125 -21.30 -2.49 11.97
C THR A 125 -19.96 -3.05 12.44
N GLN A 126 -20.00 -4.25 13.01
CA GLN A 126 -18.77 -4.98 13.38
C GLN A 126 -17.86 -5.21 12.16
N MET A 127 -18.45 -5.43 10.98
CA MET A 127 -17.70 -5.59 9.73
C MET A 127 -16.92 -4.34 9.37
N PHE A 128 -17.48 -3.15 9.57
CA PHE A 128 -16.76 -1.89 9.37
C PHE A 128 -15.64 -1.72 10.40
N SER A 129 -15.92 -2.04 11.67
CA SER A 129 -14.91 -2.01 12.73
C SER A 129 -13.71 -2.89 12.39
N GLN A 130 -13.97 -4.13 12.02
CA GLN A 130 -12.95 -5.09 11.59
C GLN A 130 -12.21 -4.61 10.35
N PHE A 131 -12.90 -4.05 9.35
CA PHE A 131 -12.26 -3.49 8.16
C PHE A 131 -11.26 -2.38 8.51
N ILE A 132 -11.63 -1.46 9.40
CA ILE A 132 -10.74 -0.37 9.85
C ILE A 132 -9.57 -0.93 10.65
N GLU A 133 -9.79 -1.92 11.53
CA GLU A 133 -8.72 -2.60 12.24
C GLU A 133 -7.75 -3.32 11.30
N GLU A 134 -8.25 -4.03 10.28
CA GLU A 134 -7.43 -4.72 9.27
C GLU A 134 -6.60 -3.72 8.45
N CYS A 135 -7.20 -2.58 8.06
CA CYS A 135 -6.47 -1.47 7.44
C CYS A 135 -5.41 -0.89 8.40
N SER A 136 -5.71 -0.88 9.70
CA SER A 136 -4.92 -0.19 10.71
C SER A 136 -3.88 -1.04 11.41
N PHE A 137 -3.90 -2.36 11.31
CA PHE A 137 -2.95 -3.25 11.98
C PHE A 137 -2.36 -4.31 11.07
N GLY A 138 -2.90 -4.42 9.86
CA GLY A 138 -2.53 -5.47 8.93
C GLY A 138 -3.21 -6.80 9.23
N SER A 139 -3.50 -7.54 8.17
CA SER A 139 -4.10 -8.87 8.26
C SER A 139 -3.50 -9.78 7.19
N ALA A 140 -3.74 -11.09 7.26
CA ALA A 140 -3.36 -12.00 6.18
C ALA A 140 -3.93 -11.59 4.79
N ARG A 141 -4.90 -10.67 4.75
CA ARG A 141 -5.59 -10.20 3.54
C ARG A 141 -5.02 -8.91 2.95
N HIS A 142 -3.75 -8.57 3.22
CA HIS A 142 -3.10 -7.36 2.69
C HIS A 142 -3.29 -7.16 1.18
N ALA A 143 -3.14 -8.23 0.39
CA ALA A 143 -3.33 -8.17 -1.06
C ALA A 143 -4.77 -7.77 -1.46
N ALA A 144 -5.78 -8.25 -0.71
CA ALA A 144 -7.17 -7.90 -0.95
C ALA A 144 -7.47 -6.43 -0.58
N LEU A 145 -6.85 -5.90 0.47
CA LEU A 145 -6.96 -4.49 0.85
C LEU A 145 -6.29 -3.58 -0.20
N GLU A 146 -5.11 -3.93 -0.68
CA GLU A 146 -4.45 -3.18 -1.77
C GLU A 146 -5.25 -3.21 -3.07
N PHE A 147 -5.83 -4.36 -3.41
CA PHE A 147 -6.74 -4.49 -4.55
C PHE A 147 -7.97 -3.58 -4.37
N PHE A 148 -8.56 -3.57 -3.18
CA PHE A 148 -9.68 -2.70 -2.87
C PHE A 148 -9.30 -1.22 -2.96
N ASP A 149 -8.14 -0.81 -2.45
CA ASP A 149 -7.61 0.55 -2.58
C ASP A 149 -7.48 0.98 -4.05
N SER A 150 -6.95 0.10 -4.89
CA SER A 150 -6.88 0.33 -6.34
C SER A 150 -8.28 0.49 -6.96
N CYS A 151 -9.27 -0.30 -6.53
CA CYS A 151 -10.66 -0.14 -6.97
C CYS A 151 -11.25 1.20 -6.51
N VAL A 152 -11.01 1.57 -5.25
CA VAL A 152 -11.43 2.86 -4.67
C VAL A 152 -10.85 4.02 -5.48
N ASP A 153 -9.58 3.95 -5.90
CA ASP A 153 -8.95 5.01 -6.68
C ASP A 153 -9.54 5.13 -8.10
N LYS A 154 -9.87 4.00 -8.74
CA LYS A 154 -10.45 3.94 -10.10
C LYS A 154 -11.91 4.40 -10.17
N VAL A 155 -12.70 4.29 -9.10
CA VAL A 155 -14.13 4.65 -9.16
C VAL A 155 -14.36 6.16 -8.99
N HIS A 156 -15.33 6.67 -9.75
CA HIS A 156 -15.83 8.02 -9.63
C HIS A 156 -17.34 8.00 -9.29
N PRO A 157 -17.74 8.42 -8.08
CA PRO A 157 -19.13 8.34 -7.64
C PRO A 157 -20.09 9.24 -8.44
N GLU A 158 -19.55 10.21 -9.19
CA GLU A 158 -20.34 11.13 -10.01
C GLU A 158 -20.62 10.64 -11.44
N GLN A 159 -19.86 9.65 -11.94
CA GLN A 159 -20.01 9.11 -13.29
C GLN A 159 -21.23 8.17 -13.38
N GLU A 160 -22.10 8.42 -14.36
CA GLU A 160 -23.31 7.61 -14.60
C GLU A 160 -23.05 6.34 -15.40
N LYS A 161 -21.99 6.30 -16.22
CA LYS A 161 -21.57 5.11 -16.95
C LYS A 161 -20.32 4.51 -16.30
N PRO A 162 -20.30 3.21 -16.00
CA PRO A 162 -19.08 2.55 -15.59
C PRO A 162 -18.04 2.61 -16.72
N GLU A 163 -16.78 2.92 -16.40
CA GLU A 163 -15.68 2.73 -17.35
C GLU A 163 -15.72 1.29 -17.91
N PRO A 164 -15.41 1.11 -19.21
CA PRO A 164 -15.51 -0.18 -19.88
C PRO A 164 -14.54 -1.24 -19.30
N THR A 165 -13.50 -0.81 -18.60
CA THR A 165 -12.55 -1.69 -17.93
C THR A 165 -13.17 -2.34 -16.68
N PRO A 166 -13.28 -3.68 -16.62
CA PRO A 166 -13.77 -4.39 -15.44
C PRO A 166 -12.90 -4.08 -14.22
N LEU A 167 -13.51 -3.85 -13.05
CA LEU A 167 -12.76 -3.68 -11.80
C LEU A 167 -12.14 -4.99 -11.30
N VAL A 168 -12.81 -6.10 -11.58
CA VAL A 168 -12.32 -7.46 -11.38
C VAL A 168 -11.98 -7.98 -12.78
N GLU A 169 -10.70 -7.96 -13.12
CA GLU A 169 -10.24 -8.65 -14.33
C GLU A 169 -10.46 -10.15 -14.12
N LEU A 170 -10.97 -10.83 -15.15
CA LEU A 170 -10.85 -12.28 -15.22
C LEU A 170 -9.34 -12.52 -15.29
N GLU A 171 -8.70 -12.98 -14.21
CA GLU A 171 -7.48 -13.75 -14.39
C GLU A 171 -7.91 -14.93 -15.25
N GLU A 172 -7.70 -14.81 -16.56
CA GLU A 172 -7.64 -15.95 -17.44
C GLU A 172 -6.68 -16.91 -16.75
N LEU A 173 -7.14 -18.13 -16.50
CA LEU A 173 -6.30 -19.22 -15.97
C LEU A 173 -5.07 -19.48 -16.87
N SER A 174 -5.00 -18.83 -18.03
CA SER A 174 -3.86 -18.73 -18.94
C SER A 174 -2.69 -17.86 -18.43
N GLY A 175 -2.87 -17.04 -17.39
CA GLY A 175 -1.88 -16.05 -16.92
C GLY A 175 -1.16 -16.38 -15.62
N SER A 176 -1.47 -17.52 -15.00
CA SER A 176 -0.72 -18.04 -13.85
C SER A 176 0.65 -18.47 -14.31
N GLU A 177 1.71 -17.78 -13.86
CA GLU A 177 3.08 -18.26 -13.53
C GLU A 177 3.70 -19.43 -14.34
N LEU A 178 3.22 -19.70 -15.55
CA LEU A 178 3.76 -20.68 -16.45
C LEU A 178 4.85 -19.97 -17.22
N THR A 179 6.07 -20.46 -17.00
CA THR A 179 7.27 -20.23 -17.79
C THR A 179 6.91 -19.73 -19.18
N VAL A 180 7.19 -18.46 -19.46
CA VAL A 180 7.09 -17.93 -20.83
C VAL A 180 8.08 -18.71 -21.66
N PHE A 181 7.58 -19.60 -22.52
CA PHE A 181 8.41 -20.31 -23.48
C PHE A 181 8.84 -19.27 -24.53
N ILE A 182 9.98 -18.64 -24.30
CA ILE A 182 10.61 -17.77 -25.28
C ILE A 182 11.17 -18.70 -26.35
N THR A 183 10.52 -18.76 -27.50
CA THR A 183 11.08 -19.44 -28.66
C THR A 183 12.39 -18.74 -29.04
N PRO A 184 13.42 -19.50 -29.49
CA PRO A 184 14.63 -18.89 -30.02
C PRO A 184 14.25 -17.88 -31.12
N PRO A 185 15.00 -16.77 -31.27
CA PRO A 185 14.76 -15.82 -32.35
C PRO A 185 14.72 -16.54 -33.70
N GLU A 186 13.69 -16.28 -34.51
CA GLU A 186 13.65 -16.78 -35.88
C GLU A 186 14.85 -16.22 -36.66
N GLU A 187 15.61 -17.11 -37.30
CA GLU A 187 16.78 -16.71 -38.07
C GLU A 187 16.37 -15.87 -39.29
N PRO A 188 17.09 -14.79 -39.61
CA PRO A 188 16.83 -14.01 -40.80
C PRO A 188 16.98 -14.88 -42.05
N PRO A 189 16.13 -14.72 -43.08
CA PRO A 189 16.27 -15.48 -44.31
C PRO A 189 17.64 -15.20 -44.94
N ALA A 190 18.42 -16.26 -45.16
CA ALA A 190 19.74 -16.15 -45.77
C ALA A 190 19.62 -15.64 -47.23
N PRO A 191 20.48 -14.71 -47.68
CA PRO A 191 20.56 -14.36 -49.08
C PRO A 191 20.97 -15.58 -49.91
N GLU A 192 20.27 -15.81 -51.03
CA GLU A 192 20.45 -16.97 -51.90
C GLU A 192 21.93 -17.19 -52.26
N GLY A 193 22.49 -18.33 -51.83
CA GLY A 193 23.84 -18.78 -52.19
C GLY A 193 24.89 -18.83 -51.08
N GLY A 194 24.55 -18.50 -49.82
CA GLY A 194 25.45 -18.69 -48.67
C GLY A 194 25.41 -20.11 -48.09
N GLU A 195 26.52 -20.58 -47.51
CA GLU A 195 26.58 -21.87 -46.79
C GLU A 195 25.44 -22.02 -45.76
N PRO A 196 24.87 -23.22 -45.59
CA PRO A 196 23.82 -23.43 -44.61
C PRO A 196 24.32 -23.04 -43.22
N PRO A 197 23.48 -22.39 -42.37
CA PRO A 197 23.87 -22.07 -41.00
C PRO A 197 24.30 -23.35 -40.27
N PRO A 198 25.33 -23.28 -39.41
CA PRO A 198 25.78 -24.44 -38.65
C PRO A 198 24.61 -24.98 -37.83
N GLN A 199 24.23 -26.23 -38.08
CA GLN A 199 23.15 -26.89 -37.37
C GLN A 199 23.58 -27.14 -35.92
N TYR A 200 23.09 -26.31 -35.00
CA TYR A 200 23.30 -26.51 -33.57
C TYR A 200 22.38 -27.62 -33.08
N CYS A 201 22.89 -28.86 -33.06
CA CYS A 201 22.27 -29.97 -32.35
C CYS A 201 22.87 -30.09 -30.95
N TYR A 202 22.01 -30.24 -29.94
CA TYR A 202 22.40 -30.66 -28.61
C TYR A 202 22.02 -32.14 -28.48
N ASP A 203 23.02 -33.02 -28.32
CA ASP A 203 22.80 -34.47 -28.16
C ASP A 203 22.19 -34.82 -26.78
N GLY A 204 21.95 -33.81 -25.95
CA GLY A 204 21.36 -33.89 -24.62
C GLY A 204 21.64 -32.61 -23.83
N PHE A 205 21.06 -32.53 -22.63
CA PHE A 205 21.43 -31.48 -21.68
C PHE A 205 22.86 -31.75 -21.18
N PRO A 206 23.81 -30.82 -21.33
CA PRO A 206 25.19 -31.06 -20.94
C PRO A 206 25.28 -31.32 -19.43
N GLU A 207 26.19 -32.20 -19.03
CA GLU A 207 26.45 -32.46 -17.63
C GLU A 207 26.89 -31.16 -16.95
N LEU A 208 26.10 -30.70 -15.98
CA LEU A 208 26.31 -29.44 -15.30
C LEU A 208 27.62 -29.52 -14.51
N ARG A 209 28.61 -28.70 -14.89
CA ARG A 209 29.90 -28.64 -14.20
C ARG A 209 29.72 -27.95 -12.84
N PRO A 210 29.83 -28.68 -11.71
CA PRO A 210 29.57 -28.11 -10.39
C PRO A 210 30.52 -26.96 -10.04
N GLU A 211 31.71 -26.88 -10.67
CA GLU A 211 32.66 -25.78 -10.45
C GLU A 211 32.19 -24.43 -11.00
N LEU A 212 31.23 -24.43 -11.92
CA LEU A 212 30.64 -23.21 -12.49
C LEU A 212 29.46 -22.66 -11.67
N PHE A 213 28.98 -23.43 -10.70
CA PHE A 213 27.93 -23.00 -9.78
C PHE A 213 28.55 -22.29 -8.58
N GLU A 214 27.97 -21.16 -8.17
CA GLU A 214 28.30 -20.59 -6.87
C GLU A 214 27.91 -21.61 -5.79
N SER A 215 28.90 -22.16 -5.08
CA SER A 215 28.68 -22.98 -3.90
C SER A 215 27.78 -22.22 -2.92
N PRO A 216 26.63 -22.78 -2.48
CA PRO A 216 25.75 -22.09 -1.55
C PRO A 216 26.54 -21.66 -0.33
N ARG A 217 26.70 -20.34 -0.13
CA ARG A 217 27.20 -19.82 1.14
C ARG A 217 26.12 -20.09 2.17
N GLU A 218 26.22 -21.22 2.86
CA GLU A 218 25.46 -21.48 4.07
C GLU A 218 25.77 -20.34 5.06
N GLN A 219 24.87 -19.37 5.14
CA GLN A 219 24.91 -18.39 6.22
C GLN A 219 24.52 -19.13 7.50
N PRO A 220 25.38 -19.19 8.53
CA PRO A 220 24.99 -19.79 9.79
C PRO A 220 23.93 -18.89 10.44
N GLY A 221 22.68 -19.37 10.51
CA GLY A 221 21.69 -18.84 11.46
C GLY A 221 20.47 -18.10 10.92
N ALA A 222 19.84 -18.54 9.83
CA ALA A 222 18.41 -18.26 9.61
C ALA A 222 17.62 -19.54 9.88
N LEU A 223 17.04 -19.67 11.08
CA LEU A 223 16.08 -20.72 11.38
C LEU A 223 14.92 -20.65 10.37
N PRO A 224 14.48 -21.77 9.77
CA PRO A 224 13.27 -21.79 8.96
C PRO A 224 12.07 -21.60 9.90
N VAL A 225 11.33 -20.50 9.74
CA VAL A 225 10.01 -20.36 10.35
C VAL A 225 9.04 -21.22 9.55
N PRO A 226 8.35 -22.22 10.14
CA PRO A 226 7.33 -22.97 9.43
C PRO A 226 6.11 -22.07 9.23
N GLY A 227 5.72 -21.85 7.97
CA GLY A 227 4.49 -21.16 7.60
C GLY A 227 4.19 -21.39 6.13
N PRO A 228 2.90 -21.46 5.73
CA PRO A 228 2.51 -21.71 4.35
C PRO A 228 3.08 -20.62 3.44
N ALA A 229 3.52 -21.05 2.25
CA ALA A 229 4.19 -20.23 1.23
C ALA A 229 3.50 -18.87 1.08
N ARG A 230 4.16 -17.83 1.62
CA ARG A 230 3.63 -16.47 1.62
C ARG A 230 3.88 -15.90 0.23
N SER A 231 2.81 -15.46 -0.43
CA SER A 231 2.79 -14.56 -1.58
C SER A 231 3.19 -13.12 -1.19
N ALA A 232 4.24 -13.00 -0.36
CA ALA A 232 5.02 -11.79 -0.19
C ALA A 232 6.33 -12.00 -0.96
N PRO A 233 6.85 -10.98 -1.68
CA PRO A 233 8.09 -11.15 -2.43
C PRO A 233 9.20 -11.55 -1.46
N SER A 234 9.77 -12.73 -1.69
CA SER A 234 10.76 -13.45 -0.88
C SER A 234 12.13 -12.76 -0.77
N SER A 235 12.21 -11.47 -1.08
CA SER A 235 13.45 -10.69 -1.02
C SER A 235 13.45 -9.74 0.19
N PRO A 236 14.46 -9.79 1.08
CA PRO A 236 14.60 -8.83 2.19
C PRO A 236 14.96 -7.42 1.72
N ALA A 237 15.18 -7.21 0.42
CA ALA A 237 15.47 -5.90 -0.16
C ALA A 237 14.18 -5.11 -0.41
N PRO A 238 14.07 -3.86 0.08
CA PRO A 238 12.95 -3.02 -0.31
C PRO A 238 12.98 -2.81 -1.83
N ARG A 239 11.87 -3.14 -2.49
CA ARG A 239 11.64 -2.87 -3.90
C ARG A 239 10.40 -2.00 -4.03
N ARG A 240 10.27 -1.27 -5.14
CA ARG A 240 9.01 -0.61 -5.47
C ARG A 240 7.92 -1.66 -5.73
N THR A 241 6.71 -1.39 -5.27
CA THR A 241 5.55 -2.22 -5.61
C THR A 241 5.15 -2.00 -7.07
N LYS A 242 4.41 -2.93 -7.68
CA LYS A 242 3.88 -2.76 -9.05
C LYS A 242 3.07 -1.47 -9.19
N GLN A 243 2.32 -1.10 -8.15
CA GLN A 243 1.54 0.14 -8.13
C GLN A 243 2.44 1.38 -8.03
N GLU A 244 3.46 1.36 -7.15
CA GLU A 244 4.43 2.46 -7.04
C GLU A 244 5.15 2.69 -8.37
N MET A 245 5.55 1.63 -9.08
CA MET A 245 6.15 1.74 -10.42
C MET A 245 5.19 2.40 -11.43
N LYS A 246 3.92 1.99 -11.47
CA LYS A 246 2.92 2.60 -12.36
C LYS A 246 2.67 4.08 -12.03
N VAL A 247 2.59 4.43 -10.75
CA VAL A 247 2.41 5.83 -10.30
C VAL A 247 3.63 6.68 -10.66
N ALA A 248 4.83 6.18 -10.38
CA ALA A 248 6.08 6.87 -10.72
C ALA A 248 6.20 7.12 -12.23
N GLN A 249 5.87 6.13 -13.07
CA GLN A 249 5.86 6.26 -14.53
C GLN A 249 4.86 7.34 -15.00
N ARG A 250 3.63 7.33 -14.48
CA ARG A 250 2.61 8.35 -14.82
C ARG A 250 3.06 9.75 -14.41
N THR A 251 3.65 9.90 -13.23
CA THR A 251 4.17 11.19 -12.74
C THR A 251 5.34 11.68 -13.60
N ALA A 252 6.24 10.78 -14.00
CA ALA A 252 7.35 11.08 -14.90
C ALA A 252 6.85 11.57 -16.27
N GLN A 253 5.89 10.86 -16.88
CA GLN A 253 5.29 11.24 -18.16
C GLN A 253 4.65 12.64 -18.11
N LYS A 254 3.90 12.95 -17.05
CA LYS A 254 3.29 14.28 -16.85
C LYS A 254 4.33 15.39 -16.66
N SER A 255 5.46 15.07 -16.05
CA SER A 255 6.51 16.04 -15.73
C SER A 255 7.48 16.28 -16.88
N ALA A 256 7.55 15.35 -17.85
CA ALA A 256 8.54 15.37 -18.94
C ALA A 256 8.42 16.59 -19.86
N ALA A 257 7.23 17.17 -20.00
CA ALA A 257 6.98 18.32 -20.88
C ALA A 257 7.54 19.65 -20.34
N VAL A 258 7.82 19.75 -19.04
CA VAL A 258 8.27 20.99 -18.39
C VAL A 258 9.65 20.77 -17.76
N PRO A 259 10.73 21.41 -18.25
CA PRO A 259 12.10 21.14 -17.79
C PRO A 259 12.30 21.24 -16.27
N GLU A 260 11.67 22.22 -15.63
CA GLU A 260 11.75 22.39 -14.17
C GLU A 260 11.06 21.25 -13.40
N LEU A 261 9.89 20.79 -13.86
CA LEU A 261 9.19 19.66 -13.25
C LEU A 261 9.93 18.35 -13.51
N TRP A 262 10.51 18.19 -14.70
CA TRP A 262 11.36 17.05 -15.02
C TRP A 262 12.58 16.97 -14.12
N ALA A 263 13.30 18.08 -13.92
CA ALA A 263 14.44 18.14 -13.00
C ALA A 263 14.06 17.78 -11.56
N ARG A 264 12.92 18.28 -11.06
CA ARG A 264 12.39 17.92 -9.73
C ARG A 264 12.01 16.44 -9.65
N CYS A 265 11.41 15.89 -10.70
CA CYS A 265 11.04 14.48 -10.79
C CYS A 265 12.28 13.57 -10.77
N LEU A 266 13.31 13.90 -11.56
CA LEU A 266 14.59 13.19 -11.55
C LEU A 266 15.26 13.24 -10.18
N LEU A 267 15.30 14.40 -9.54
CA LEU A 267 15.82 14.55 -8.17
C LEU A 267 15.05 13.66 -7.19
N GLY A 268 13.72 13.60 -7.30
CA GLY A 268 12.88 12.68 -6.53
C GLY A 268 13.26 11.20 -6.73
N HIS A 269 13.58 10.81 -7.97
CA HIS A 269 14.05 9.45 -8.27
C HIS A 269 15.44 9.16 -7.69
N CYS A 270 16.37 10.13 -7.74
CA CYS A 270 17.69 10.01 -7.10
C CYS A 270 17.56 9.76 -5.59
N TYR A 271 16.70 10.50 -4.90
CA TYR A 271 16.41 10.24 -3.50
C TYR A 271 15.75 8.87 -3.30
N GLY A 272 14.80 8.48 -4.15
CA GLY A 272 14.20 7.15 -4.11
C GLY A 272 15.24 6.03 -4.20
N LEU A 273 16.23 6.14 -5.09
CA LEU A 273 17.34 5.20 -5.19
C LEU A 273 18.20 5.20 -3.93
N TRP A 274 18.54 6.39 -3.40
CA TRP A 274 19.29 6.50 -2.16
C TRP A 274 18.57 5.82 -0.99
N PHE A 275 17.24 6.00 -0.85
CA PHE A 275 16.43 5.33 0.16
C PHE A 275 16.35 3.81 -0.07
N LEU A 276 16.30 3.33 -1.30
CA LEU A 276 16.36 1.88 -1.58
C LEU A 276 17.70 1.26 -1.15
N CYS A 277 18.80 2.02 -1.21
CA CYS A 277 20.11 1.60 -0.71
C CYS A 277 20.29 1.79 0.81
N LEU A 278 19.38 2.52 1.47
CA LEU A 278 19.46 2.85 2.90
C LEU A 278 19.63 1.62 3.82
N PRO A 279 18.97 0.46 3.60
CA PRO A 279 19.18 -0.71 4.46
C PRO A 279 20.64 -1.21 4.46
N ALA A 280 21.35 -1.12 3.34
CA ALA A 280 22.76 -1.48 3.28
C ALA A 280 23.64 -0.49 4.07
N TYR A 281 23.34 0.81 3.94
CA TYR A 281 24.00 1.85 4.72
C TYR A 281 23.77 1.68 6.23
N VAL A 282 22.51 1.48 6.66
CA VAL A 282 22.19 1.32 8.09
C VAL A 282 22.83 0.08 8.71
N ARG A 283 22.95 -1.02 7.93
CA ARG A 283 23.65 -2.24 8.37
C ARG A 283 25.14 -2.03 8.59
N SER A 284 25.80 -1.25 7.74
CA SER A 284 27.23 -0.94 7.84
C SER A 284 27.54 0.20 8.82
N ALA A 285 26.55 1.01 9.19
CA ALA A 285 26.75 2.13 10.09
C ALA A 285 27.07 1.68 11.53
N PRO A 286 27.96 2.40 12.25
CA PRO A 286 28.32 2.09 13.64
C PRO A 286 27.11 2.26 14.58
N SER A 287 26.26 3.25 14.33
CA SER A 287 25.01 3.47 15.06
C SER A 287 23.82 3.44 14.11
N ARG A 288 22.99 2.38 14.22
CA ARG A 288 21.77 2.23 13.40
C ARG A 288 20.79 3.37 13.66
N VAL A 289 20.63 3.76 14.92
CA VAL A 289 19.74 4.85 15.33
C VAL A 289 20.17 6.18 14.71
N GLN A 290 21.47 6.49 14.75
CA GLN A 290 21.99 7.72 14.16
C GLN A 290 21.81 7.72 12.63
N ALA A 291 22.07 6.58 11.96
CA ALA A 291 21.86 6.44 10.53
C ALA A 291 20.39 6.68 10.12
N LEU A 292 19.42 6.18 10.90
CA LEU A 292 18.00 6.44 10.68
C LEU A 292 17.64 7.91 10.89
N HIS A 293 18.21 8.57 11.91
CA HIS A 293 18.03 10.01 12.11
C HIS A 293 18.61 10.84 10.97
N THR A 294 19.75 10.45 10.41
CA THR A 294 20.32 11.08 9.20
C THR A 294 19.38 10.92 8.01
N ALA A 295 18.82 9.73 7.80
CA ALA A 295 17.84 9.49 6.74
C ALA A 295 16.57 10.33 6.92
N TYR A 296 16.06 10.46 8.15
CA TYR A 296 14.95 11.36 8.44
C TYR A 296 15.30 12.83 8.17
N HIS A 297 16.53 13.27 8.47
CA HIS A 297 16.97 14.62 8.13
C HIS A 297 17.02 14.85 6.61
N VAL A 298 17.54 13.88 5.83
CA VAL A 298 17.51 13.92 4.37
C VAL A 298 16.06 14.04 3.86
N LEU A 299 15.14 13.26 4.42
CA LEU A 299 13.72 13.32 4.08
C LEU A 299 13.12 14.72 4.31
N ARG A 300 13.45 15.39 5.41
CA ARG A 300 13.01 16.78 5.67
C ARG A 300 13.67 17.81 4.75
N GLN A 301 14.92 17.58 4.35
CA GLN A 301 15.61 18.45 3.38
C GLN A 301 15.01 18.33 1.97
N MET A 302 14.43 17.19 1.62
CA MET A 302 13.73 17.03 0.34
C MET A 302 12.49 17.93 0.29
N GLU A 303 11.74 18.03 1.39
CA GLU A 303 10.58 18.90 1.51
C GLU A 303 10.95 20.38 1.38
N SER A 304 12.00 20.84 2.09
CA SER A 304 12.47 22.23 2.02
C SER A 304 12.92 22.64 0.62
N ARG A 305 13.44 21.68 -0.16
CA ARG A 305 13.86 21.87 -1.56
C ARG A 305 12.72 21.67 -2.57
N LYS A 306 11.48 21.48 -2.12
CA LYS A 306 10.29 21.23 -2.96
C LYS A 306 10.50 20.06 -3.93
N VAL A 307 11.18 19.01 -3.47
CA VAL A 307 11.35 17.77 -4.25
C VAL A 307 9.98 17.12 -4.42
N VAL A 308 9.62 16.81 -5.66
CA VAL A 308 8.40 16.04 -5.96
C VAL A 308 8.74 14.57 -5.86
N LEU A 309 8.22 13.91 -4.83
CA LEU A 309 8.35 12.47 -4.68
C LEU A 309 7.43 11.75 -5.66
N PRO A 310 7.93 10.78 -6.44
CA PRO A 310 7.11 10.08 -7.43
C PRO A 310 6.11 9.10 -6.79
N ASP A 311 6.43 8.58 -5.60
CA ASP A 311 5.69 7.57 -4.86
C ASP A 311 6.05 7.65 -3.35
N GLU A 312 5.54 6.70 -2.55
CA GLU A 312 5.79 6.65 -1.11
C GLU A 312 7.03 5.83 -0.69
N VAL A 313 7.86 5.36 -1.64
CA VAL A 313 8.95 4.41 -1.36
C VAL A 313 9.92 4.92 -0.30
N CYS A 314 10.24 6.22 -0.33
CA CYS A 314 11.19 6.83 0.62
C CYS A 314 10.66 6.73 2.06
N TYR A 315 9.37 7.03 2.26
CA TYR A 315 8.70 6.91 3.54
C TYR A 315 8.62 5.44 3.97
N ARG A 316 8.19 4.56 3.07
CA ARG A 316 8.01 3.12 3.34
C ARG A 316 9.32 2.46 3.79
N VAL A 317 10.43 2.69 3.09
CA VAL A 317 11.73 2.11 3.48
C VAL A 317 12.18 2.63 4.84
N LEU A 318 12.04 3.93 5.10
CA LEU A 318 12.41 4.48 6.40
C LEU A 318 11.53 3.94 7.54
N MET A 319 10.21 3.82 7.32
CA MET A 319 9.28 3.20 8.28
C MET A 319 9.60 1.73 8.53
N GLN A 320 9.91 0.96 7.48
CA GLN A 320 10.33 -0.43 7.56
C GLN A 320 11.57 -0.58 8.45
N LEU A 321 12.58 0.28 8.27
CA LEU A 321 13.79 0.25 9.09
C LEU A 321 13.52 0.74 10.52
N CYS A 322 12.65 1.73 10.72
CA CYS A 322 12.20 2.14 12.05
C CYS A 322 11.52 0.97 12.79
N SER A 323 10.71 0.18 12.09
CA SER A 323 10.12 -1.05 12.64
C SER A 323 11.19 -2.08 13.00
N HIS A 324 12.11 -2.35 12.07
CA HIS A 324 13.14 -3.37 12.27
C HIS A 324 14.11 -3.05 13.41
N TYR A 325 14.48 -1.78 13.59
CA TYR A 325 15.42 -1.34 14.64
C TYR A 325 14.73 -0.74 15.87
N GLY A 326 13.42 -0.95 16.04
CA GLY A 326 12.70 -0.60 17.26
C GLY A 326 12.62 0.91 17.55
N GLN A 327 12.40 1.76 16.54
CA GLN A 327 12.34 3.23 16.64
C GLN A 327 10.92 3.78 16.43
N PRO A 328 9.98 3.58 17.37
CA PRO A 328 8.57 3.95 17.20
C PRO A 328 8.38 5.47 17.06
N VAL A 329 9.08 6.27 17.88
CA VAL A 329 8.98 7.74 17.84
C VAL A 329 9.43 8.32 16.49
N LEU A 330 10.47 7.73 15.89
CA LEU A 330 10.92 8.14 14.56
C LEU A 330 9.90 7.74 13.49
N SER A 331 9.34 6.53 13.58
CA SER A 331 8.26 6.08 12.69
C SER A 331 7.05 7.03 12.71
N VAL A 332 6.61 7.47 13.90
CA VAL A 332 5.56 8.49 14.08
C VAL A 332 5.90 9.79 13.35
N ARG A 333 7.13 10.29 13.48
CA ARG A 333 7.55 11.50 12.78
C ARG A 333 7.50 11.34 11.26
N VAL A 334 7.97 10.21 10.74
CA VAL A 334 7.93 9.92 9.29
C VAL A 334 6.50 9.85 8.78
N MET A 335 5.56 9.25 9.53
CA MET A 335 4.14 9.21 9.18
C MET A 335 3.49 10.59 9.14
N LEU A 336 3.86 11.47 10.07
CA LEU A 336 3.36 12.85 10.08
C LEU A 336 3.90 13.67 8.91
N GLU A 337 5.18 13.54 8.55
CA GLU A 337 5.72 14.24 7.37
C GLU A 337 5.08 13.71 6.08
N MET A 338 4.86 12.39 5.98
CA MET A 338 4.19 11.78 4.83
C MET A 338 2.80 12.38 4.58
N ARG A 339 2.00 12.53 5.65
CA ARG A 339 0.68 13.16 5.57
C ARG A 339 0.74 14.64 5.22
N ARG A 340 1.72 15.38 5.75
CA ARG A 340 1.92 16.81 5.41
C ARG A 340 2.28 17.00 3.94
N ALA A 341 3.05 16.08 3.38
CA ALA A 341 3.37 16.04 1.96
C ALA A 341 2.17 15.61 1.08
N GLY A 342 1.01 15.31 1.66
CA GLY A 342 -0.18 14.85 0.93
C GLY A 342 -0.06 13.44 0.37
N VAL A 343 0.91 12.66 0.84
CA VAL A 343 1.11 11.27 0.41
C VAL A 343 0.34 10.35 1.35
N VAL A 344 -0.61 9.58 0.80
CA VAL A 344 -1.49 8.71 1.59
C VAL A 344 -0.84 7.33 1.74
N PRO A 345 -0.51 6.86 2.96
CA PRO A 345 0.18 5.58 3.16
C PRO A 345 -0.64 4.41 2.67
N ASN A 346 -0.04 3.53 1.86
CA ASN A 346 -0.66 2.26 1.45
C ASN A 346 -0.72 1.25 2.62
N THR A 347 -1.44 0.15 2.40
CA THR A 347 -1.64 -0.89 3.40
C THR A 347 -0.31 -1.51 3.90
N ILE A 348 0.69 -1.67 3.03
CA ILE A 348 2.03 -2.18 3.40
C ILE A 348 2.78 -1.17 4.29
N THR A 349 2.82 0.10 3.88
CA THR A 349 3.48 1.20 4.60
C THR A 349 2.85 1.38 5.98
N TYR A 350 1.52 1.34 6.04
CA TYR A 350 0.79 1.35 7.31
C TYR A 350 1.14 0.11 8.15
N GLY A 351 1.24 -1.08 7.54
CA GLY A 351 1.71 -2.29 8.21
C GLY A 351 3.08 -2.12 8.90
N TYR A 352 4.09 -1.60 8.20
CA TYR A 352 5.40 -1.32 8.81
C TYR A 352 5.32 -0.29 9.94
N TYR A 353 4.52 0.75 9.74
CA TYR A 353 4.29 1.77 10.75
C TYR A 353 3.75 1.17 12.05
N ASN A 354 2.68 0.37 11.97
CA ASN A 354 2.06 -0.23 13.14
C ASN A 354 2.95 -1.26 13.78
N LYS A 355 3.69 -2.05 12.99
CA LYS A 355 4.70 -2.95 13.53
C LYS A 355 5.71 -2.17 14.38
N ALA A 356 6.20 -1.03 13.89
CA ALA A 356 7.07 -0.16 14.66
C ALA A 356 6.40 0.33 15.95
N VAL A 357 5.18 0.85 15.87
CA VAL A 357 4.46 1.46 17.00
C VAL A 357 4.00 0.44 18.05
N LEU A 358 3.58 -0.76 17.66
CA LEU A 358 3.00 -1.75 18.55
C LEU A 358 4.05 -2.69 19.16
N GLU A 359 5.01 -3.14 18.35
CA GLU A 359 5.97 -4.17 18.78
C GLU A 359 7.24 -3.59 19.38
N SER A 360 7.56 -2.33 19.10
CA SER A 360 8.77 -1.71 19.62
C SER A 360 8.59 -1.21 21.05
N LYS A 361 9.65 -1.34 21.85
CA LYS A 361 9.71 -0.69 23.16
C LYS A 361 9.74 0.82 22.96
N TRP A 362 8.64 1.46 23.32
CA TRP A 362 8.64 2.90 23.52
C TRP A 362 9.61 3.20 24.63
N LEU A 363 10.56 4.10 24.38
CA LEU A 363 11.44 4.58 25.43
C LEU A 363 10.57 5.29 26.47
N SER A 364 10.19 4.55 27.51
CA SER A 364 9.50 5.01 28.72
C SER A 364 10.36 5.93 29.57
N GLY A 365 11.54 6.33 29.07
CA GLY A 365 12.25 7.49 29.56
C GLY A 365 11.39 8.70 29.32
N THR A 366 10.58 9.05 30.33
CA THR A 366 9.78 10.27 30.40
C THR A 366 10.45 11.37 29.56
N PRO A 367 9.85 11.80 28.43
CA PRO A 367 10.33 12.97 27.70
C PRO A 367 10.49 14.17 28.65
N GLY A 368 9.70 14.17 29.73
CA GLY A 368 9.82 15.05 30.88
C GLY A 368 11.14 14.96 31.64
N GLY A 369 11.81 13.82 31.82
CA GLY A 369 13.06 13.72 32.58
C GLY A 369 14.20 14.50 31.93
N ARG A 370 14.51 14.22 30.66
CA ARG A 370 15.55 14.96 29.90
C ARG A 370 15.17 16.43 29.73
N LEU A 371 13.89 16.75 29.49
CA LEU A 371 13.41 18.12 29.38
C LEU A 371 13.47 18.87 30.72
N ARG A 372 13.17 18.20 31.85
CA ARG A 372 13.30 18.73 33.21
C ARG A 372 14.76 18.95 33.57
N TRP A 373 15.66 18.04 33.18
CA TRP A 373 17.11 18.24 33.31
C TRP A 373 17.63 19.39 32.47
N ALA A 374 17.13 19.54 31.23
CA ALA A 374 17.47 20.69 30.39
C ALA A 374 16.94 22.02 30.99
N LYS A 375 15.69 22.03 31.49
CA LYS A 375 15.12 23.17 32.21
C LYS A 375 15.93 23.50 33.47
N LEU A 376 16.28 22.49 34.28
CA LEU A 376 17.10 22.65 35.49
C LEU A 376 18.48 23.20 35.15
N ARG A 377 19.15 22.64 34.13
CA ARG A 377 20.43 23.15 33.62
C ARG A 377 20.31 24.62 33.21
N ASN A 378 19.27 24.99 32.48
CA ASN A 378 19.07 26.37 32.05
C ASN A 378 18.79 27.30 33.24
N VAL A 379 18.05 26.87 34.25
CA VAL A 379 17.82 27.63 35.50
C VAL A 379 19.12 27.81 36.29
N VAL A 380 19.92 26.75 36.43
CA VAL A 380 21.22 26.83 37.12
C VAL A 380 22.19 27.76 36.40
N LEU A 381 22.29 27.65 35.07
CA LEU A 381 23.12 28.54 34.25
C LEU A 381 22.64 29.99 34.32
N GLY A 382 21.33 30.22 34.21
CA GLY A 382 20.73 31.55 34.38
C GLY A 382 21.02 32.13 35.75
N ALA A 383 20.80 31.37 36.83
CA ALA A 383 21.08 31.81 38.20
C ALA A 383 22.58 32.11 38.43
N ALA A 384 23.48 31.32 37.83
CA ALA A 384 24.92 31.57 37.87
C ALA A 384 25.29 32.88 37.16
N GLN A 385 24.75 33.11 35.96
CA GLN A 385 24.94 34.35 35.20
C GLN A 385 24.39 35.58 35.94
N PHE A 386 23.22 35.48 36.60
CA PHE A 386 22.68 36.56 37.42
C PHE A 386 23.51 36.84 38.69
N ARG A 387 24.15 35.81 39.27
CA ARG A 387 24.98 35.97 40.47
C ARG A 387 26.41 36.43 40.19
N GLN A 388 26.93 36.26 38.97
CA GLN A 388 28.27 36.73 38.58
C GLN A 388 28.50 38.24 38.81
N PRO A 389 27.67 39.16 38.28
CA PRO A 389 27.89 40.60 38.45
C PRO A 389 27.73 41.07 39.91
N LEU A 390 26.90 40.38 40.70
CA LEU A 390 26.78 40.66 42.14
C LEU A 390 28.04 40.26 42.93
N ARG A 391 28.67 39.14 42.55
CA ARG A 391 29.95 38.70 43.13
C ARG A 391 31.10 39.62 42.72
N GLU A 392 31.12 40.07 41.48
CA GLU A 392 32.10 41.04 40.98
C GLU A 392 31.98 42.39 41.70
N ARG A 393 30.75 42.89 41.93
CA ARG A 393 30.52 44.12 42.70
C ARG A 393 30.93 44.00 44.17
N ARG A 394 30.74 42.84 44.81
CA ARG A 394 31.24 42.60 46.17
C ARG A 394 32.77 42.59 46.22
N ARG A 395 33.42 41.88 45.29
CA ARG A 395 34.88 41.86 45.19
C ARG A 395 35.48 43.24 44.94
N ARG A 396 34.81 44.09 44.15
CA ARG A 396 35.20 45.51 43.94
C ARG A 396 34.93 46.43 45.14
N ARG A 397 34.18 46.00 46.14
CA ARG A 397 33.95 46.75 47.39
C ARG A 397 34.86 46.27 48.52
N GLU A 398 35.45 45.09 48.37
CA GLU A 398 36.40 44.48 49.31
C GLU A 398 37.87 44.75 48.91
N GLN A 399 38.09 45.28 47.70
CA GLN A 399 39.31 45.96 47.26
C GLN A 399 39.12 47.47 47.42
#